data_AF-A0A3M7F4C8-F1
#
_entry.id   AF-A0A3M7F4C8-F1
#
_cell.length_a   1.000
_cell.length_b   1.000
_cell.length_c   1.000
_cell.angle_alpha   90.00
_cell.angle_beta   90.00
_cell.angle_gamma   90.00
#
_symmetry.space_group_name_H-M   'P 1'
#
loop_
_entity.id
_entity.type
_entity.pdbx_description
1 polymer ?
#
loop_
_entity_poly.entity_id
_entity_poly.type
_entity_poly.pdbx_seq_one_letter_code
_entity_poly.pdbx_strand_id
1 'polypeptide(L)'
;MKVPIQKGIKLPRRLQGVAKRMEAPAAALRSRPSRKLQVLRSMQEGLRQQDRPLGEARSAYRRRDLDFHRRDISVRGSGRIGKRCKTIHNAIGSLAVGGKSPGKPSRIGGNIARSQKRLTTDQNGVGAFILQCKRLDFHYCDWAGSSKGMNTFLTSTLPAFARKNPGIEISVSPRPGRHPIIRGSYINGKQRAICVRNMQPSEILEKTELLKGASGEKLKRTRKPVTSMNESVRGVWDPFHGHSYKV
;
A
#
# COMPACT_ATOMS: atom_id res chain seq x y z
N MET A 1 -20.70 -67.84 52.64
CA MET A 1 -20.75 -68.14 54.09
C MET A 1 -19.99 -67.06 54.84
N LYS A 2 -20.59 -66.51 55.90
CA LYS A 2 -20.04 -65.43 56.74
C LYS A 2 -18.72 -65.87 57.40
N VAL A 3 -17.70 -65.01 57.35
CA VAL A 3 -16.77 -64.88 58.48
C VAL A 3 -16.57 -63.40 58.76
N PRO A 4 -17.05 -62.88 59.91
CA PRO A 4 -16.88 -61.48 60.28
C PRO A 4 -15.62 -61.27 61.14
N ILE A 5 -14.92 -60.17 60.82
CA ILE A 5 -14.30 -59.17 61.71
C ILE A 5 -13.94 -59.60 63.14
N GLN A 6 -12.65 -59.50 63.48
CA GLN A 6 -12.20 -58.92 64.77
C GLN A 6 -11.00 -58.00 64.48
N LYS A 7 -11.17 -56.67 64.47
CA LYS A 7 -11.10 -55.75 65.64
C LYS A 7 -9.84 -55.93 66.49
N GLY A 8 -8.84 -55.12 66.18
CA GLY A 8 -8.37 -54.10 67.11
C GLY A 8 -7.46 -54.56 68.25
N ILE A 9 -6.18 -54.69 67.96
CA ILE A 9 -5.14 -54.45 68.97
C ILE A 9 -4.83 -52.95 68.93
N LYS A 10 -5.19 -52.25 70.02
CA LYS A 10 -4.81 -50.85 70.25
C LYS A 10 -3.30 -50.80 70.53
N LEU A 11 -2.53 -50.24 69.61
CA LEU A 11 -1.13 -49.90 69.85
C LEU A 11 -1.01 -48.58 70.67
N PRO A 12 0.06 -48.46 71.48
CA PRO A 12 0.12 -47.64 72.69
C PRO A 12 0.21 -46.12 72.45
N ARG A 13 -0.12 -45.34 73.50
CA ARG A 13 -0.12 -43.86 73.58
C ARG A 13 1.17 -43.16 73.11
N ARG A 14 2.26 -43.90 72.87
CA ARG A 14 3.53 -43.41 72.32
C ARG A 14 3.44 -42.95 70.85
N LEU A 15 2.33 -43.24 70.17
CA LEU A 15 2.03 -42.76 68.80
C LEU A 15 1.11 -41.51 68.74
N GLN A 16 0.66 -40.97 69.88
CA GLN A 16 -0.21 -39.77 69.88
C GLN A 16 0.57 -38.45 69.71
N GLY A 17 1.90 -38.49 69.73
CA GLY A 17 2.78 -37.33 69.50
C GLY A 17 3.16 -37.07 68.04
N VAL A 18 2.83 -37.98 67.10
CA VAL A 18 3.16 -37.84 65.67
C VAL A 18 1.98 -37.28 64.86
N ALA A 19 0.78 -37.27 65.43
CA ALA A 19 -0.47 -36.86 64.77
C ALA A 19 -0.81 -35.35 64.89
N LYS A 20 0.17 -34.47 65.13
CA LYS A 20 0.00 -33.01 65.13
C LYS A 20 0.96 -32.25 64.20
N ARG A 21 1.44 -32.92 63.15
CA ARG A 21 2.09 -32.29 61.98
C ARG A 21 1.52 -32.76 60.63
N MET A 22 0.32 -33.32 60.64
CA MET A 22 -0.48 -33.50 59.42
C MET A 22 -1.50 -32.36 59.32
N GLU A 23 -1.03 -31.19 58.91
CA GLU A 23 -1.82 -30.17 58.20
C GLU A 23 -0.84 -29.10 57.68
N ALA A 24 -0.28 -29.37 56.50
CA ALA A 24 0.37 -28.36 55.67
C ALA A 24 0.00 -28.65 54.21
N PRO A 25 -0.39 -27.62 53.43
CA PRO A 25 -1.11 -27.80 52.18
C PRO A 25 -0.24 -28.37 51.04
N ALA A 26 -0.86 -29.24 50.24
CA ALA A 26 -0.32 -29.85 49.03
C ALA A 26 -0.07 -28.82 47.90
N ALA A 27 0.89 -27.91 48.08
CA ALA A 27 1.21 -26.84 47.14
C ALA A 27 2.70 -26.68 46.79
N ALA A 28 3.58 -27.61 47.22
CA ALA A 28 5.04 -27.43 47.06
C ALA A 28 5.81 -28.65 46.49
N LEU A 29 5.18 -29.47 45.65
CA LEU A 29 5.89 -30.41 44.77
C LEU A 29 5.61 -30.07 43.30
N ARG A 30 6.21 -28.97 42.83
CA ARG A 30 6.45 -28.75 41.40
C ARG A 30 7.93 -29.00 41.16
N SER A 31 8.28 -30.21 40.74
CA SER A 31 9.61 -30.53 40.21
C SER A 31 9.96 -29.49 39.13
N ARG A 32 11.10 -28.80 39.29
CA ARG A 32 11.61 -27.89 38.26
C ARG A 32 11.72 -28.67 36.94
N PRO A 33 11.06 -28.24 35.84
CA PRO A 33 11.19 -28.94 34.57
C PRO A 33 12.65 -28.89 34.12
N SER A 34 13.16 -30.00 33.57
CA SER A 34 14.54 -30.09 33.10
C SER A 34 14.81 -28.99 32.04
N ARG A 35 16.08 -28.54 31.92
CA ARG A 35 16.47 -27.52 30.92
C ARG A 35 15.99 -27.87 29.51
N LYS A 36 15.89 -29.16 29.17
CA LYS A 36 15.35 -29.64 27.89
C LYS A 36 13.87 -29.31 27.70
N LEU A 37 13.04 -29.43 28.74
CA LEU A 37 11.63 -29.05 28.70
C LEU A 37 11.44 -27.52 28.70
N GLN A 38 12.33 -26.76 29.34
CA GLN A 38 12.28 -25.29 29.29
C GLN A 38 12.56 -24.76 27.88
N VAL A 39 13.50 -25.36 27.14
CA VAL A 39 13.81 -24.98 25.76
C VAL A 39 12.70 -25.38 24.78
N LEU A 40 12.07 -26.56 24.97
CA LEU A 40 10.92 -26.96 24.14
C LEU A 40 9.71 -26.05 24.36
N ARG A 41 9.47 -25.60 25.59
CA ARG A 41 8.36 -24.68 25.89
C ARG A 41 8.58 -23.29 25.30
N SER A 42 9.82 -22.77 25.31
CA SER A 42 10.14 -21.50 24.65
C SER A 42 10.08 -21.58 23.12
N MET A 43 10.40 -22.74 22.53
CA MET A 43 10.20 -22.98 21.09
C MET A 43 8.72 -23.01 20.70
N GLN A 44 7.86 -23.58 21.56
CA GLN A 44 6.42 -23.69 21.31
C GLN A 44 5.68 -22.36 21.55
N GLU A 45 6.17 -21.51 22.47
CA GLU A 45 5.72 -20.12 22.63
C GLU A 45 6.12 -19.24 21.45
N GLY A 46 7.32 -19.45 20.87
CA GLY A 46 7.77 -18.73 19.67
C GLY A 46 6.91 -18.98 18.42
N LEU A 47 6.30 -20.16 18.30
CA LEU A 47 5.36 -20.47 17.22
C LEU A 47 3.95 -19.86 17.45
N ARG A 48 3.55 -19.62 18.70
CA ARG A 48 2.27 -18.95 19.01
C ARG A 48 2.27 -17.44 18.76
N GLN A 49 3.43 -16.82 18.59
CA GLN A 49 3.53 -15.40 18.24
C GLN A 49 3.22 -15.10 16.75
N GLN A 50 3.13 -16.13 15.90
CA GLN A 50 2.88 -15.95 14.46
C GLN A 50 1.40 -15.83 14.09
N ASP A 51 0.49 -16.21 14.99
CA ASP A 51 -0.97 -16.13 14.80
C ASP A 51 -1.60 -14.92 15.51
N ARG A 52 -0.97 -13.73 15.43
CA ARG A 52 -1.67 -12.49 15.78
C ARG A 52 -2.50 -12.01 14.58
N PRO A 53 -3.81 -11.72 14.74
CA PRO A 53 -4.65 -11.27 13.63
C PRO A 53 -4.13 -9.96 13.05
N LEU A 54 -4.08 -9.90 11.71
CA LEU A 54 -3.69 -8.77 10.85
C LEU A 54 -4.65 -7.57 10.94
N GLY A 55 -4.98 -7.12 12.15
CA GLY A 55 -6.01 -6.11 12.43
C GLY A 55 -5.52 -4.66 12.47
N GLU A 56 -4.25 -4.39 12.75
CA GLU A 56 -3.80 -3.02 13.08
C GLU A 56 -2.68 -2.45 12.18
N ALA A 57 -2.18 -3.22 11.21
CA ALA A 57 -1.10 -2.78 10.31
C ALA A 57 -1.55 -1.85 9.17
N ARG A 58 -2.81 -1.41 9.14
CA ARG A 58 -3.37 -0.55 8.05
C ARG A 58 -3.21 0.96 8.27
N SER A 59 -2.77 1.41 9.45
CA SER A 59 -2.71 2.85 9.77
C SER A 59 -1.31 3.46 9.60
N ALA A 60 -0.23 2.69 9.81
CA ALA A 60 1.14 3.23 9.86
C ALA A 60 1.79 3.47 8.47
N TYR A 61 1.32 2.81 7.40
CA TYR A 61 1.94 2.94 6.07
C TYR A 61 1.47 4.16 5.27
N ARG A 62 0.41 4.86 5.73
CA ARG A 62 -0.19 5.97 4.98
C ARG A 62 0.64 7.26 4.98
N ARG A 63 1.73 7.34 5.75
CA ARG A 63 2.57 8.55 5.87
C ARG A 63 3.88 8.52 5.09
N ARG A 64 4.39 7.37 4.63
CA ARG A 64 5.68 7.33 3.90
C ARG A 64 5.58 7.36 2.38
N ASP A 65 4.43 6.99 1.80
CA ASP A 65 4.32 6.84 0.33
C ASP A 65 3.89 8.12 -0.43
N LEU A 66 3.39 9.16 0.26
CA LEU A 66 2.92 10.39 -0.41
C LEU A 66 4.03 11.39 -0.77
N ASP A 67 5.22 11.27 -0.17
CA ASP A 67 6.34 12.19 -0.42
C ASP A 67 7.20 11.80 -1.64
N PHE A 68 7.09 10.57 -2.15
CA PHE A 68 7.93 10.12 -3.27
C PHE A 68 7.37 10.52 -4.65
N HIS A 69 6.08 10.84 -4.75
CA HIS A 69 5.43 11.21 -6.02
C HIS A 69 5.69 12.66 -6.46
N ARG A 70 6.38 13.49 -5.65
CA ARG A 70 6.62 14.91 -5.96
C ARG A 70 8.07 15.27 -6.29
N ARG A 71 9.03 14.35 -6.15
CA ARG A 71 10.47 14.70 -6.27
C ARG A 71 11.22 14.15 -7.49
N ASP A 72 10.76 13.10 -8.16
CA ASP A 72 11.55 12.45 -9.24
C ASP A 72 10.88 12.48 -10.64
N ILE A 73 10.22 13.58 -10.99
CA ILE A 73 9.94 13.96 -12.38
C ILE A 73 10.38 15.42 -12.57
N SER A 74 11.66 15.70 -12.31
CA SER A 74 12.30 16.92 -12.79
C SER A 74 13.60 16.52 -13.48
N VAL A 75 13.57 16.67 -14.80
CA VAL A 75 14.71 16.46 -15.70
C VAL A 75 15.77 17.50 -15.35
N ARG A 76 16.84 17.10 -14.64
CA ARG A 76 18.08 17.88 -14.61
C ARG A 76 18.98 17.38 -15.71
N GLY A 77 18.90 18.04 -16.86
CA GLY A 77 20.02 18.13 -17.78
C GLY A 77 21.09 19.00 -17.14
N SER A 78 22.23 18.40 -16.80
CA SER A 78 23.50 19.10 -16.62
C SER A 78 24.64 18.09 -16.55
N GLY A 79 24.99 17.49 -17.69
CA GLY A 79 26.31 16.90 -17.88
C GLY A 79 27.29 18.03 -18.16
N ARG A 80 28.02 18.49 -17.13
CA ARG A 80 29.25 19.26 -17.31
C ARG A 80 30.41 18.29 -17.27
N ILE A 81 30.95 17.95 -18.43
CA ILE A 81 32.37 17.60 -18.56
C ILE A 81 32.87 18.42 -19.74
N GLY A 82 33.68 19.44 -19.41
CA GLY A 82 34.17 20.41 -20.37
C GLY A 82 35.22 19.82 -21.31
N LYS A 83 35.39 20.50 -22.44
CA LYS A 83 36.70 20.78 -23.02
C LYS A 83 36.65 22.14 -23.71
N ARG A 84 37.67 22.94 -23.41
CA ARG A 84 37.98 24.24 -23.98
C ARG A 84 38.12 24.12 -25.50
N CYS A 85 37.57 25.06 -26.24
CA CYS A 85 38.20 25.56 -27.45
C CYS A 85 37.94 27.06 -27.54
N LYS A 86 38.98 27.78 -27.93
CA LYS A 86 39.17 29.22 -27.83
C LYS A 86 39.11 29.76 -29.27
N THR A 87 38.67 31.01 -29.38
CA THR A 87 39.07 32.00 -30.40
C THR A 87 38.19 32.17 -31.66
N ILE A 88 38.05 33.46 -32.03
CA ILE A 88 37.70 34.11 -33.32
C ILE A 88 36.20 34.02 -33.67
N HIS A 89 35.42 35.10 -33.71
CA HIS A 89 35.49 36.21 -34.67
C HIS A 89 35.08 37.57 -34.09
N ASN A 90 35.77 38.60 -34.60
CA ASN A 90 35.52 40.03 -34.43
C ASN A 90 34.54 40.58 -35.49
N ALA A 91 33.97 41.73 -35.14
CA ALA A 91 33.51 42.84 -35.99
C ALA A 91 32.22 42.64 -36.80
N ILE A 92 31.24 43.53 -36.57
CA ILE A 92 31.00 44.76 -37.37
C ILE A 92 29.94 45.57 -36.62
N GLY A 93 30.22 46.87 -36.42
CA GLY A 93 29.26 47.80 -35.86
C GLY A 93 28.21 48.22 -36.88
N SER A 94 27.07 48.71 -36.38
CA SER A 94 26.34 49.78 -37.06
C SER A 94 25.45 50.52 -36.07
N LEU A 95 25.54 51.84 -36.15
CA LEU A 95 24.64 52.80 -35.53
C LEU A 95 23.20 52.55 -35.98
N ALA A 96 22.22 52.85 -35.12
CA ALA A 96 21.14 53.80 -35.43
C ALA A 96 19.89 53.61 -34.55
N VAL A 97 19.56 54.71 -33.86
CA VAL A 97 18.23 55.34 -33.74
C VAL A 97 17.13 54.59 -32.99
N GLY A 98 16.72 55.20 -31.87
CA GLY A 98 15.55 54.84 -31.10
C GLY A 98 14.25 54.99 -31.89
N GLY A 99 13.41 53.96 -31.81
CA GLY A 99 12.00 53.98 -32.19
C GLY A 99 11.19 53.27 -31.11
N LYS A 100 10.22 53.98 -30.52
CA LYS A 100 9.25 53.43 -29.57
C LYS A 100 8.52 52.25 -30.22
N SER A 101 8.60 51.06 -29.61
CA SER A 101 7.81 49.91 -30.07
C SER A 101 6.30 50.16 -29.84
N PRO A 102 5.44 49.92 -30.85
CA PRO A 102 4.00 49.98 -30.67
C PRO A 102 3.52 48.84 -29.76
N GLY A 103 2.47 49.14 -28.98
CA GLY A 103 1.96 48.31 -27.91
C GLY A 103 1.70 46.85 -28.29
N LYS A 104 1.97 45.94 -27.33
CA LYS A 104 1.57 44.54 -27.42
C LYS A 104 0.05 44.47 -27.60
N PRO A 105 -0.49 43.78 -28.61
CA PRO A 105 -1.92 43.52 -28.67
C PRO A 105 -2.33 42.69 -27.46
N SER A 106 -3.37 43.16 -26.78
CA SER A 106 -4.05 42.45 -25.70
C SER A 106 -4.43 41.05 -26.20
N ARG A 107 -4.09 40.05 -25.39
CA ARG A 107 -4.35 38.64 -25.66
C ARG A 107 -5.86 38.40 -25.57
N ILE A 108 -6.59 38.70 -26.64
CA ILE A 108 -8.00 38.35 -26.81
C ILE A 108 -8.09 36.83 -26.64
N GLY A 109 -8.93 36.41 -25.69
CA GLY A 109 -9.06 35.03 -25.25
C GLY A 109 -9.33 34.10 -26.41
N GLY A 110 -8.31 33.35 -26.80
CA GLY A 110 -8.47 32.20 -27.67
C GLY A 110 -9.42 31.21 -26.99
N ASN A 111 -10.50 30.89 -27.69
CA ASN A 111 -11.41 29.81 -27.34
C ASN A 111 -10.59 28.53 -27.12
N ILE A 112 -10.34 28.20 -25.84
CA ILE A 112 -9.83 26.90 -25.46
C ILE A 112 -10.94 25.93 -25.85
N ALA A 113 -10.75 25.22 -26.97
CA ALA A 113 -11.49 24.03 -27.29
C ALA A 113 -11.45 23.12 -26.05
N ARG A 114 -12.52 23.20 -25.24
CA ARG A 114 -12.73 22.31 -24.12
C ARG A 114 -12.89 20.94 -24.76
N SER A 115 -11.86 20.11 -24.68
CA SER A 115 -11.97 18.68 -25.03
C SER A 115 -13.26 18.17 -24.41
N GLN A 116 -14.19 17.66 -25.22
CA GLN A 116 -15.51 17.26 -24.74
C GLN A 116 -15.33 16.35 -23.52
N LYS A 117 -15.81 16.82 -22.37
CA LYS A 117 -15.83 16.00 -21.16
C LYS A 117 -16.74 14.82 -21.46
N ARG A 118 -16.22 13.61 -21.23
CA ARG A 118 -16.93 12.34 -21.29
C ARG A 118 -18.40 12.51 -20.88
N LEU A 119 -19.32 12.29 -21.83
CA LEU A 119 -20.74 12.59 -21.69
C LEU A 119 -21.45 11.66 -20.68
N THR A 120 -20.89 10.48 -20.42
CA THR A 120 -21.43 9.50 -19.48
C THR A 120 -20.45 9.24 -18.34
N THR A 121 -20.96 9.42 -17.11
CA THR A 121 -20.26 9.01 -15.89
C THR A 121 -20.30 7.49 -15.81
N ASP A 122 -19.14 6.83 -15.90
CA ASP A 122 -19.03 5.39 -15.64
C ASP A 122 -19.36 5.13 -14.16
N GLN A 123 -20.55 4.60 -13.88
CA GLN A 123 -20.96 4.19 -12.53
C GLN A 123 -20.60 2.72 -12.29
N ASN A 124 -19.32 2.47 -12.05
CA ASN A 124 -18.85 1.13 -11.71
C ASN A 124 -19.53 0.64 -10.41
N GLY A 125 -20.17 -0.53 -10.45
CA GLY A 125 -20.82 -1.15 -9.29
C GLY A 125 -22.34 -0.95 -9.15
N VAL A 126 -23.00 -0.17 -10.03
CA VAL A 126 -24.48 -0.04 -10.01
C VAL A 126 -25.17 -1.21 -10.73
N GLY A 127 -24.63 -1.63 -11.88
CA GLY A 127 -25.14 -2.79 -12.64
C GLY A 127 -24.14 -3.93 -12.69
N ALA A 128 -22.90 -3.63 -13.08
CA ALA A 128 -21.81 -4.59 -13.13
C ALA A 128 -20.52 -3.98 -12.59
N PHE A 129 -19.61 -4.84 -12.15
CA PHE A 129 -18.26 -4.45 -11.76
C PHE A 129 -17.30 -4.65 -12.93
N ILE A 130 -16.70 -3.54 -13.38
CA ILE A 130 -15.69 -3.54 -14.44
C ILE A 130 -14.33 -3.21 -13.81
N LEU A 131 -13.34 -4.07 -14.06
CA LEU A 131 -11.97 -3.81 -13.66
C LEU A 131 -11.41 -2.58 -14.38
N GLN A 132 -10.96 -1.59 -13.61
CA GLN A 132 -10.50 -0.32 -14.16
C GLN A 132 -9.09 -0.39 -14.73
N CYS A 133 -8.26 -1.32 -14.27
CA CYS A 133 -6.92 -1.55 -14.79
C CYS A 133 -7.02 -2.40 -16.07
N LYS A 134 -6.59 -1.84 -17.21
CA LYS A 134 -6.60 -2.51 -18.51
C LYS A 134 -5.30 -3.28 -18.78
N ARG A 135 -4.17 -2.65 -18.46
CA ARG A 135 -2.83 -3.15 -18.79
C ARG A 135 -1.84 -2.85 -17.68
N LEU A 136 -0.98 -3.82 -17.37
CA LEU A 136 0.17 -3.69 -16.48
C LEU A 136 1.46 -3.91 -17.26
N ASP A 137 2.30 -2.88 -17.30
CA ASP A 137 3.62 -2.92 -17.91
C ASP A 137 4.70 -3.07 -16.85
N PHE A 138 5.50 -4.11 -16.95
CA PHE A 138 6.66 -4.37 -16.09
C PHE A 138 7.94 -3.96 -16.83
N HIS A 139 8.63 -2.97 -16.28
CA HIS A 139 9.94 -2.55 -16.75
C HIS A 139 11.03 -3.09 -15.83
N TYR A 140 12.02 -3.78 -16.39
CA TYR A 140 13.10 -4.41 -15.63
C TYR A 140 14.47 -4.20 -16.29
N CYS A 141 15.55 -4.56 -15.61
CA CYS A 141 16.92 -4.48 -16.12
C CYS A 141 17.64 -5.79 -15.79
N ASP A 142 18.42 -6.32 -16.71
CA ASP A 142 19.02 -7.66 -16.57
C ASP A 142 20.21 -7.67 -15.60
N TRP A 143 21.02 -6.61 -15.59
CA TRP A 143 22.31 -6.57 -14.89
C TRP A 143 22.30 -5.79 -13.57
N ALA A 144 21.38 -4.83 -13.42
CA ALA A 144 21.41 -3.92 -12.28
C ALA A 144 20.90 -4.61 -11.00
N GLY A 145 21.64 -4.49 -9.90
CA GLY A 145 21.23 -5.08 -8.61
C GLY A 145 19.84 -4.60 -8.12
N SER A 146 19.42 -3.40 -8.53
CA SER A 146 18.12 -2.85 -8.12
C SER A 146 16.89 -3.52 -8.69
N SER A 147 17.03 -4.26 -9.80
CA SER A 147 15.97 -5.04 -10.43
C SER A 147 16.00 -6.51 -10.05
N LYS A 148 16.90 -6.95 -9.15
CA LYS A 148 17.00 -8.35 -8.72
C LYS A 148 15.64 -8.93 -8.28
N GLY A 149 14.89 -8.22 -7.45
CA GLY A 149 13.57 -8.65 -7.01
C GLY A 149 12.52 -8.69 -8.12
N MET A 150 12.58 -7.75 -9.07
CA MET A 150 11.71 -7.76 -10.25
C MET A 150 12.01 -8.96 -11.13
N ASN A 151 13.28 -9.26 -11.40
CA ASN A 151 13.67 -10.39 -12.24
C ASN A 151 13.19 -11.72 -11.63
N THR A 152 13.34 -11.89 -10.32
CA THR A 152 12.79 -13.06 -9.61
C THR A 152 11.26 -13.10 -9.72
N PHE A 153 10.57 -11.97 -9.54
CA PHE A 153 9.12 -11.88 -9.66
C PHE A 153 8.59 -12.26 -11.05
N LEU A 154 9.28 -11.81 -12.11
CA LEU A 154 8.93 -12.13 -13.50
C LEU A 154 9.00 -13.64 -13.77
N THR A 155 10.00 -14.33 -13.22
CA THR A 155 10.19 -15.78 -13.42
C THR A 155 9.23 -16.63 -12.59
N SER A 156 9.02 -16.29 -11.30
CA SER A 156 8.27 -17.16 -10.38
C SER A 156 6.79 -16.80 -10.24
N THR A 157 6.49 -15.55 -9.89
CA THR A 157 5.15 -15.14 -9.43
C THR A 157 4.27 -14.61 -10.55
N LEU A 158 4.85 -13.93 -11.55
CA LEU A 158 4.09 -13.28 -12.62
C LEU A 158 3.21 -14.26 -13.43
N PRO A 159 3.66 -15.48 -13.82
CA PRO A 159 2.81 -16.41 -14.56
C PRO A 159 1.58 -16.85 -13.76
N ALA A 160 1.74 -17.07 -12.45
CA ALA A 160 0.61 -17.38 -11.57
C ALA A 160 -0.35 -16.20 -11.43
N PHE A 161 0.17 -14.97 -11.36
CA PHE A 161 -0.64 -13.75 -11.33
C PHE A 161 -1.42 -13.55 -12.65
N ALA A 162 -0.80 -13.78 -13.79
CA ALA A 162 -1.42 -13.65 -15.11
C ALA A 162 -2.60 -14.62 -15.28
N ARG A 163 -2.41 -15.89 -14.90
CA ARG A 163 -3.48 -16.91 -14.94
C ARG A 163 -4.69 -16.55 -14.06
N LYS A 164 -4.45 -15.91 -12.91
CA LYS A 164 -5.52 -15.44 -12.01
C LYS A 164 -6.28 -14.23 -12.55
N ASN A 165 -5.72 -13.48 -13.50
CA ASN A 165 -6.25 -12.20 -13.96
C ASN A 165 -6.27 -12.11 -15.50
N PRO A 166 -7.09 -12.93 -16.18
CA PRO A 166 -7.12 -12.95 -17.65
C PRO A 166 -7.66 -11.64 -18.27
N GLY A 167 -8.40 -10.83 -17.50
CA GLY A 167 -8.95 -9.56 -17.98
C GLY A 167 -7.95 -8.40 -18.03
N ILE A 168 -6.68 -8.61 -17.66
CA ILE A 168 -5.64 -7.58 -17.65
C ILE A 168 -4.53 -7.98 -18.62
N GLU A 169 -4.19 -7.08 -19.54
CA GLU A 169 -3.04 -7.28 -20.41
C GLU A 169 -1.74 -7.09 -19.63
N ILE A 170 -0.84 -8.06 -19.69
CA ILE A 170 0.45 -8.02 -19.02
C ILE A 170 1.53 -7.92 -20.08
N SER A 171 2.35 -6.88 -19.99
CA SER A 171 3.48 -6.65 -20.90
C SER A 171 4.76 -6.50 -20.09
N VAL A 172 5.83 -7.10 -20.57
CA VAL A 172 7.15 -7.07 -19.94
C VAL A 172 8.12 -6.46 -20.96
N SER A 173 8.87 -5.45 -20.54
CA SER A 173 9.82 -4.78 -21.42
C SER A 173 11.13 -4.44 -20.69
N PRO A 174 12.29 -4.69 -21.33
CA PRO A 174 13.57 -4.32 -20.74
C PRO A 174 13.75 -2.80 -20.74
N ARG A 175 14.43 -2.30 -19.72
CA ARG A 175 14.74 -0.90 -19.48
C ARG A 175 16.15 -0.79 -18.87
N PRO A 176 17.20 -0.99 -19.69
CA PRO A 176 18.58 -1.04 -19.20
C PRO A 176 19.02 0.28 -18.57
N GLY A 177 19.84 0.18 -17.52
CA GLY A 177 20.44 1.35 -16.84
C GLY A 177 19.45 2.20 -16.04
N ARG A 178 18.22 1.72 -15.80
CA ARG A 178 17.22 2.44 -15.00
C ARG A 178 16.55 1.53 -13.97
N HIS A 179 16.04 2.12 -12.89
CA HIS A 179 15.30 1.38 -11.87
C HIS A 179 14.02 0.73 -12.44
N PRO A 180 13.63 -0.44 -11.91
CA PRO A 180 12.43 -1.14 -12.34
C PRO A 180 11.17 -0.36 -11.93
N ILE A 181 10.17 -0.39 -12.82
CA ILE A 181 8.91 0.34 -12.66
C ILE A 181 7.76 -0.55 -13.12
N ILE A 182 6.66 -0.54 -12.39
CA ILE A 182 5.38 -1.08 -12.83
C ILE A 182 4.49 0.07 -13.26
N ARG A 183 3.92 0.02 -14.46
CA ARG A 183 2.96 1.02 -14.94
C ARG A 183 1.60 0.37 -15.15
N GLY A 184 0.58 0.90 -14.49
CA GLY A 184 -0.81 0.55 -14.74
C GLY A 184 -1.46 1.56 -15.67
N SER A 185 -2.05 1.06 -16.77
CA SER A 185 -2.88 1.82 -17.69
C SER A 185 -4.36 1.52 -17.41
N TYR A 186 -5.17 2.56 -17.31
CA TYR A 186 -6.56 2.48 -16.84
C TYR A 186 -7.58 2.85 -17.93
N ILE A 187 -8.84 2.47 -17.74
CA ILE A 187 -9.93 2.76 -18.70
C ILE A 187 -10.09 4.26 -18.97
N ASN A 188 -9.90 5.08 -17.95
CA ASN A 188 -9.95 6.54 -18.02
C ASN A 188 -8.78 7.18 -18.81
N GLY A 189 -7.90 6.39 -19.42
CA GLY A 189 -6.73 6.86 -20.18
C GLY A 189 -5.58 7.35 -19.31
N LYS A 190 -5.73 7.33 -17.99
CA LYS A 190 -4.65 7.70 -17.05
C LYS A 190 -3.69 6.53 -16.89
N GLN A 191 -2.47 6.88 -16.49
CA GLN A 191 -1.44 5.91 -16.14
C GLN A 191 -0.91 6.21 -14.74
N ARG A 192 -0.60 5.16 -13.97
CA ARG A 192 0.07 5.27 -12.67
C ARG A 192 1.30 4.39 -12.68
N ALA A 193 2.43 4.96 -12.27
CA ALA A 193 3.70 4.25 -12.18
C ALA A 193 4.13 4.10 -10.73
N ILE A 194 4.62 2.92 -10.36
CA ILE A 194 5.23 2.65 -9.06
C ILE A 194 6.65 2.15 -9.30
N CYS A 195 7.63 2.85 -8.70
CA CYS A 195 9.01 2.40 -8.68
C CYS A 195 9.16 1.27 -7.67
N VAL A 196 9.82 0.18 -8.07
CA VAL A 196 9.97 -1.05 -7.26
C VAL A 196 11.44 -1.41 -7.06
N ARG A 197 12.27 -0.40 -6.79
CA ARG A 197 13.71 -0.57 -6.57
C ARG A 197 13.96 -1.38 -5.30
N ASN A 198 14.86 -2.37 -5.36
CA ASN A 198 15.29 -3.16 -4.20
C ASN A 198 14.15 -3.81 -3.40
N MET A 199 12.96 -3.98 -3.98
CA MET A 199 11.83 -4.64 -3.32
C MET A 199 11.92 -6.15 -3.49
N GLN A 200 11.40 -6.89 -2.52
CA GLN A 200 11.26 -8.34 -2.61
C GLN A 200 10.09 -8.73 -3.54
N PRO A 201 10.07 -9.93 -4.12
CA PRO A 201 8.99 -10.38 -5.01
C PRO A 201 7.59 -10.33 -4.35
N SER A 202 7.50 -10.55 -3.04
CA SER A 202 6.26 -10.44 -2.26
C SER A 202 5.75 -9.00 -2.21
N GLU A 203 6.63 -8.04 -1.93
CA GLU A 203 6.28 -6.61 -1.90
C GLU A 203 5.87 -6.12 -3.30
N ILE A 204 6.54 -6.63 -4.35
CA ILE A 204 6.19 -6.34 -5.74
C ILE A 204 4.79 -6.86 -6.07
N LEU A 205 4.42 -8.05 -5.57
CA LEU A 205 3.06 -8.57 -5.71
C LEU A 205 2.03 -7.64 -5.06
N GLU A 206 2.28 -7.18 -3.84
CA GLU A 206 1.39 -6.23 -3.14
C GLU A 206 1.22 -4.92 -3.93
N LYS A 207 2.31 -4.38 -4.48
CA LYS A 207 2.24 -3.17 -5.32
C LYS A 207 1.48 -3.42 -6.63
N THR A 208 1.61 -4.62 -7.19
CA THR A 208 0.87 -5.04 -8.39
C THR A 208 -0.63 -5.15 -8.10
N GLU A 209 -0.99 -5.77 -6.97
CA GLU A 209 -2.38 -5.86 -6.50
C GLU A 209 -2.97 -4.47 -6.20
N LEU A 210 -2.18 -3.57 -5.64
CA LEU A 210 -2.56 -2.18 -5.44
C LEU A 210 -2.87 -1.47 -6.76
N LEU A 211 -2.06 -1.67 -7.81
CA LEU A 211 -2.31 -1.09 -9.12
C LEU A 211 -3.54 -1.69 -9.80
N LYS A 212 -3.75 -3.00 -9.65
CA LYS A 212 -4.95 -3.73 -10.11
C LYS A 212 -6.22 -3.18 -9.46
N GLY A 213 -6.21 -2.99 -8.13
CA GLY A 213 -7.36 -2.52 -7.35
C GLY A 213 -7.63 -1.02 -7.45
N ALA A 214 -6.73 -0.25 -8.08
CA ALA A 214 -6.88 1.19 -8.20
C ALA A 214 -7.83 1.59 -9.35
N SER A 215 -8.48 2.75 -9.19
CA SER A 215 -9.36 3.35 -10.22
C SER A 215 -8.60 4.15 -11.29
N GLY A 216 -7.29 4.36 -11.14
CA GLY A 216 -6.49 5.25 -11.98
C GLY A 216 -6.72 6.74 -11.74
N GLU A 217 -7.64 7.13 -10.83
CA GLU A 217 -7.88 8.53 -10.49
C GLU A 217 -6.68 9.12 -9.73
N LYS A 218 -6.49 10.45 -9.86
CA LYS A 218 -5.41 11.13 -9.16
C LYS A 218 -5.64 11.03 -7.66
N LEU A 219 -4.62 10.56 -6.93
CA LEU A 219 -4.65 10.54 -5.47
C LEU A 219 -4.85 11.96 -4.94
N LYS A 220 -6.03 12.21 -4.39
CA LYS A 220 -6.43 13.47 -3.76
C LYS A 220 -6.91 13.19 -2.36
N ARG A 221 -6.71 14.15 -1.45
CA ARG A 221 -7.24 14.05 -0.09
C ARG A 221 -8.77 14.15 -0.16
N THR A 222 -9.45 13.08 0.23
CA THR A 222 -10.90 13.08 0.37
C THR A 222 -11.30 13.72 1.69
N ARG A 223 -12.18 14.75 1.65
CA ARG A 223 -12.72 15.41 2.85
C ARG A 223 -13.92 14.65 3.41
N LYS A 224 -14.84 14.23 2.53
CA LYS A 224 -16.09 13.53 2.88
C LYS A 224 -15.97 12.06 2.47
N PRO A 225 -16.13 11.09 3.38
CA PRO A 225 -16.00 9.66 3.04
C PRO A 225 -17.10 9.17 2.10
N VAL A 226 -18.28 9.79 2.14
CA VAL A 226 -19.43 9.44 1.31
C VAL A 226 -19.70 10.55 0.30
N THR A 227 -19.93 10.17 -0.95
CA THR A 227 -20.33 11.06 -2.03
C THR A 227 -21.61 10.53 -2.65
N SER A 228 -22.68 11.33 -2.58
CA SER A 228 -23.94 11.05 -3.26
C SER A 228 -24.07 11.97 -4.49
N MET A 229 -24.76 11.48 -5.52
CA MET A 229 -25.21 12.33 -6.63
C MET A 229 -26.47 13.11 -6.25
N ASN A 230 -27.31 12.51 -5.40
CA ASN A 230 -28.49 13.14 -4.86
C ASN A 230 -28.17 13.81 -3.51
N GLU A 231 -28.58 15.05 -3.35
CA GLU A 231 -28.39 15.82 -2.11
C GLU A 231 -29.46 15.48 -1.06
N SER A 232 -30.70 15.22 -1.48
CA SER A 232 -31.83 14.93 -0.58
C SER A 232 -32.89 14.03 -1.23
N VAL A 233 -33.56 13.16 -0.46
CA VAL A 233 -34.63 12.29 -0.98
C VAL A 233 -35.99 12.99 -1.04
N ARG A 234 -36.28 13.88 -0.08
CA ARG A 234 -37.59 14.52 0.10
C ARG A 234 -37.61 16.02 -0.27
N GLY A 235 -36.51 16.53 -0.82
CA GLY A 235 -36.30 17.97 -1.01
C GLY A 235 -35.27 18.52 -0.02
N VAL A 236 -34.53 19.53 -0.47
CA VAL A 236 -33.59 20.26 0.38
C VAL A 236 -34.38 21.23 1.23
N TRP A 237 -34.09 21.29 2.52
CA TRP A 237 -34.74 22.23 3.42
C TRP A 237 -34.48 23.68 2.95
N ASP A 238 -35.54 24.47 2.93
CA ASP A 238 -35.55 25.92 2.69
C ASP A 238 -36.38 26.58 3.80
N PRO A 239 -36.06 27.81 4.25
CA PRO A 239 -36.73 28.48 5.36
C PRO A 239 -38.26 28.59 5.23
N PHE A 240 -38.80 28.57 4.02
CA PHE A 240 -40.23 28.67 3.77
C PHE A 240 -40.96 27.32 3.78
N HIS A 241 -40.27 26.21 4.08
CA HIS A 241 -40.89 24.90 4.21
C HIS A 241 -41.79 24.80 5.45
N GLY A 242 -43.10 24.60 5.24
CA GLY A 242 -44.07 24.27 6.30
C GLY A 242 -44.91 25.43 6.80
N HIS A 243 -44.71 26.66 6.30
CA HIS A 243 -45.51 27.82 6.67
C HIS A 243 -46.27 28.34 5.45
N SER A 244 -47.59 28.50 5.58
CA SER A 244 -48.42 29.18 4.58
C SER A 244 -48.22 30.69 4.73
N TYR A 245 -47.34 31.28 3.94
CA TYR A 245 -47.20 32.73 3.86
C TYR A 245 -48.30 33.28 2.96
N LYS A 246 -49.20 34.09 3.52
CA LYS A 246 -50.12 34.92 2.73
C LYS A 246 -49.38 36.22 2.38
N VAL A 247 -49.27 36.49 1.08
CA VAL A 247 -48.77 37.76 0.52
C VAL A 247 -49.91 38.77 0.50
#